data_AF-S3CBK8-F1
#
_entry.id   AF-S3CBK8-F1
#
_cell.length_a   1.000
_cell.length_b   1.000
_cell.length_c   1.000
_cell.angle_alpha   90.00
_cell.angle_beta   90.00
_cell.angle_gamma   90.00
#
_symmetry.space_group_name_H-M   'P 1'
#
loop_
_entity.id
_entity.type
_entity.pdbx_description
1 polymer ?
#
loop_
_entity_poly.entity_id
_entity_poly.type
_entity_poly.pdbx_seq_one_letter_code
_entity_poly.pdbx_strand_id
1 'polypeptide(L)'
;MAETSTRVCQFVGDPKPDIAGVGILAGFSGQGLLSLILALWVFFFSRHGRLDMLHEEGSDEHEIEMRRLEMVRDILMIGNDIQLMTGVALMITGFASYKSIDLYHLRLIYDTVSFVGVSIAAALVCYTFCVAREEKYLQQRQRRATGLEDNDTAGMARKKKETTWLDTYFTVLGPLQMLFKWAVKTMPQLAKLTKENPVISKFFSSSRYRATYVFAVFYLALTILLNNKLGEWDLEVPGACYSAHGTSTADAVHPRADRIYVWVSFGWMMTVMVFSIFDNANHRRFILVAAFVQFPLHFYMMLALRSANQGLLGVTAAQASEAAATLVARGGLSLSSRAEAASEGEGTTENEWDFGQTTAILLLFVALFEAFGKGYGFFQIERQLKMSRDEKRKGETARPTSRGSNIEFDDLEQQDQGQDEQASLNRAHESRQSSTGKPNQGQILARISTISSLGTHNSEDSGSGQGTGDAINTSMPYDVEASTQPQQQQQHHHR
;
A
#
# COMPACT_ATOMS: atom_id res chain seq x y z
N MET A 1 45.98 -26.22 -8.88
CA MET A 1 44.70 -25.50 -8.95
C MET A 1 44.77 -24.43 -7.89
N ALA A 2 44.94 -23.17 -8.30
CA ALA A 2 44.92 -22.06 -7.35
C ALA A 2 43.51 -22.00 -6.77
N GLU A 3 43.40 -22.16 -5.46
CA GLU A 3 42.17 -21.98 -4.71
C GLU A 3 41.75 -20.53 -4.97
N THR A 4 40.81 -20.33 -5.90
CA THR A 4 40.11 -19.06 -6.06
C THR A 4 39.30 -18.86 -4.81
N SER A 5 39.98 -18.39 -3.76
CA SER A 5 39.37 -17.93 -2.53
C SER A 5 38.30 -16.91 -2.94
N THR A 6 37.05 -17.34 -2.83
CA THR A 6 35.88 -16.51 -3.11
C THR A 6 35.97 -15.35 -2.13
N ARG A 7 36.40 -14.17 -2.62
CA ARG A 7 36.53 -12.98 -1.80
C ARG A 7 35.12 -12.57 -1.35
N VAL A 8 34.78 -12.92 -0.11
CA VAL A 8 33.53 -12.53 0.54
C VAL A 8 33.67 -11.09 1.02
N CYS A 9 32.61 -10.30 0.89
CA CYS A 9 32.52 -8.95 1.45
C CYS A 9 32.75 -9.03 2.96
N GLN A 10 33.80 -8.37 3.47
CA GLN A 10 34.14 -8.41 4.89
C GLN A 10 33.40 -7.34 5.69
N PHE A 11 33.02 -6.23 5.04
CA PHE A 11 32.47 -5.03 5.69
C PHE A 11 31.20 -4.58 4.98
N VAL A 12 30.05 -5.02 5.50
CA VAL A 12 28.74 -4.70 4.92
C VAL A 12 28.25 -3.31 5.32
N GLY A 13 28.64 -2.82 6.50
CA GLY A 13 28.27 -1.52 7.02
C GLY A 13 27.90 -1.57 8.51
N ASP A 14 27.57 -0.40 9.04
CA ASP A 14 27.11 -0.24 10.42
C ASP A 14 25.61 -0.57 10.53
N PRO A 15 25.16 -1.19 11.64
CA PRO A 15 23.75 -1.51 11.86
C PRO A 15 22.90 -0.22 11.90
N LYS A 16 21.79 -0.21 11.15
CA LYS A 16 20.85 0.93 11.10
C LYS A 16 19.41 0.47 11.39
N PRO A 17 19.04 0.33 12.68
CA PRO A 17 17.73 -0.19 13.09
C PRO A 17 16.55 0.66 12.60
N ASP A 18 16.75 1.96 12.38
CA ASP A 18 15.71 2.88 11.86
C ASP A 18 15.43 2.75 10.36
N ILE A 19 16.24 1.99 9.63
CA ILE A 19 16.11 1.85 8.17
C ILE A 19 15.78 0.41 7.79
N ALA A 20 16.56 -0.54 8.34
CA ALA A 20 16.44 -1.96 8.03
C ALA A 20 16.04 -2.80 9.25
N GLY A 21 15.59 -2.16 10.33
CA GLY A 21 15.15 -2.86 11.53
C GLY A 21 14.05 -3.87 11.28
N VAL A 22 14.03 -4.94 12.07
CA VAL A 22 13.06 -6.03 11.92
C VAL A 22 11.62 -5.51 11.97
N GLY A 23 11.32 -4.55 12.85
CA GLY A 23 9.97 -3.96 12.93
C GLY A 23 9.55 -3.21 11.66
N ILE A 24 10.47 -2.54 10.96
CA ILE A 24 10.18 -1.89 9.68
C ILE A 24 9.89 -2.94 8.63
N LEU A 25 10.77 -3.93 8.48
CA LEU A 25 10.60 -5.01 7.50
C LEU A 25 9.29 -5.79 7.72
N ALA A 26 8.99 -6.14 8.97
CA ALA A 26 7.77 -6.82 9.36
C ALA A 26 6.52 -5.95 9.16
N GLY A 27 6.58 -4.67 9.51
CA GLY A 27 5.48 -3.72 9.33
C GLY A 27 5.09 -3.56 7.86
N PHE A 28 6.07 -3.28 6.99
CA PHE A 28 5.82 -3.07 5.56
C PHE A 28 5.38 -4.36 4.84
N SER A 29 6.03 -5.48 5.13
CA SER A 29 5.66 -6.77 4.54
C SER A 29 4.28 -7.24 5.03
N GLY A 30 3.98 -7.07 6.32
CA GLY A 30 2.68 -7.38 6.91
C GLY A 30 1.54 -6.53 6.32
N GLN A 31 1.74 -5.22 6.20
CA GLN A 31 0.76 -4.32 5.57
C GLN A 31 0.54 -4.66 4.09
N GLY A 32 1.63 -4.87 3.34
CA GLY A 32 1.55 -5.26 1.93
C GLY A 32 0.83 -6.61 1.73
N LEU A 33 1.13 -7.60 2.58
CA LEU A 33 0.47 -8.91 2.55
C LEU A 33 -1.02 -8.80 2.88
N LEU A 34 -1.39 -8.02 3.91
CA LEU A 34 -2.77 -7.80 4.29
C LEU A 34 -3.57 -7.17 3.14
N SER A 35 -2.99 -6.14 2.49
CA SER A 35 -3.59 -5.48 1.32
C SER A 35 -3.82 -6.47 0.17
N LEU A 36 -2.83 -7.32 -0.13
CA LEU A 36 -2.96 -8.37 -1.14
C LEU A 36 -4.02 -9.41 -0.78
N ILE A 37 -4.07 -9.88 0.47
CA ILE A 37 -5.06 -10.85 0.92
C ILE A 37 -6.47 -10.25 0.79
N LEU A 38 -6.65 -8.99 1.20
CA LEU A 38 -7.93 -8.29 1.04
C LEU A 38 -8.29 -8.14 -0.44
N ALA A 39 -7.36 -7.71 -1.29
CA ALA A 39 -7.61 -7.58 -2.72
C ALA A 39 -7.95 -8.92 -3.38
N LEU A 40 -7.25 -10.00 -3.03
CA LEU A 40 -7.56 -11.35 -3.47
C LEU A 40 -8.93 -11.79 -2.97
N TRP A 41 -9.25 -11.50 -1.71
CA TRP A 41 -10.55 -11.80 -1.13
C TRP A 41 -11.67 -11.13 -1.96
N VAL A 42 -11.51 -9.85 -2.26
CA VAL A 42 -12.44 -9.09 -3.11
C VAL A 42 -12.55 -9.66 -4.52
N PHE A 43 -11.49 -10.16 -5.13
CA PHE A 43 -11.57 -10.63 -6.52
C PHE A 43 -12.01 -12.09 -6.65
N PHE A 44 -11.53 -12.97 -5.78
CA PHE A 44 -11.73 -14.42 -5.89
C PHE A 44 -12.90 -14.90 -5.05
N PHE A 45 -13.04 -14.40 -3.82
CA PHE A 45 -14.19 -14.73 -2.98
C PHE A 45 -15.44 -13.96 -3.41
N SER A 46 -15.34 -12.87 -4.17
CA SER A 46 -16.53 -12.32 -4.83
C SER A 46 -17.18 -13.29 -5.82
N ARG A 47 -16.36 -14.06 -6.54
CA ARG A 47 -16.86 -15.01 -7.55
C ARG A 47 -17.51 -16.24 -6.92
N HIS A 48 -16.95 -16.74 -5.82
CA HIS A 48 -17.53 -17.88 -5.09
C HIS A 48 -18.59 -17.44 -4.06
N GLY A 49 -18.55 -16.19 -3.63
CA GLY A 49 -19.37 -15.61 -2.55
C GLY A 49 -20.62 -14.85 -3.02
N ARG A 50 -21.04 -15.00 -4.28
CA ARG A 50 -22.23 -14.31 -4.83
C ARG A 50 -22.16 -12.77 -4.70
N LEU A 51 -21.00 -12.16 -4.97
CA LEU A 51 -20.89 -10.69 -5.15
C LEU A 51 -21.14 -10.25 -6.60
N ASP A 52 -21.53 -11.19 -7.48
CA ASP A 52 -22.30 -10.79 -8.64
C ASP A 52 -23.63 -10.25 -8.13
N MET A 53 -23.94 -8.99 -8.46
CA MET A 53 -25.23 -8.35 -8.21
C MET A 53 -26.32 -9.10 -8.99
N LEU A 54 -26.71 -10.24 -8.44
CA LEU A 54 -27.75 -11.14 -8.93
C LEU A 54 -29.12 -10.67 -8.45
N HIS A 55 -29.15 -9.95 -7.33
CA HIS A 55 -30.37 -9.43 -6.75
C HIS A 55 -30.83 -8.19 -7.50
N GLU A 56 -32.13 -8.12 -7.75
CA GLU A 56 -32.74 -6.96 -8.39
C GLU A 56 -32.51 -5.72 -7.54
N GLU A 57 -32.17 -4.61 -8.21
CA GLU A 57 -32.00 -3.33 -7.55
C GLU A 57 -33.30 -2.95 -6.81
N GLY A 58 -33.15 -2.52 -5.55
CA GLY A 58 -34.24 -2.27 -4.62
C GLY A 58 -34.48 -3.39 -3.60
N SER A 59 -33.89 -4.57 -3.79
CA SER A 59 -33.93 -5.62 -2.78
C SER A 59 -32.99 -5.32 -1.61
N ASP A 60 -33.36 -5.77 -0.41
CA ASP A 60 -32.54 -5.64 0.80
C ASP A 60 -31.14 -6.28 0.59
N GLU A 61 -31.04 -7.35 -0.21
CA GLU A 61 -29.77 -8.01 -0.57
C GLU A 61 -28.84 -7.12 -1.39
N HIS A 62 -29.41 -6.33 -2.30
CA HIS A 62 -28.63 -5.47 -3.16
C HIS A 62 -27.95 -4.34 -2.37
N GLU A 63 -28.68 -3.73 -1.43
CA GLU A 63 -28.10 -2.70 -0.55
C GLU A 63 -26.96 -3.28 0.31
N ILE A 64 -27.11 -4.52 0.78
CA ILE A 64 -26.06 -5.24 1.52
C ILE A 64 -24.79 -5.41 0.67
N GLU A 65 -24.93 -5.82 -0.57
CA GLU A 65 -23.79 -6.02 -1.48
C GLU A 65 -23.06 -4.70 -1.77
N MET A 66 -23.79 -3.60 -1.95
CA MET A 66 -23.20 -2.27 -2.12
C MET A 66 -22.46 -1.80 -0.86
N ARG A 67 -23.04 -2.00 0.32
CA ARG A 67 -22.38 -1.70 1.60
C ARG A 67 -21.12 -2.53 1.83
N ARG A 68 -21.10 -3.80 1.38
CA ARG A 68 -19.89 -4.63 1.39
C ARG A 68 -18.78 -4.01 0.55
N LEU A 69 -19.10 -3.63 -0.69
CA LEU A 69 -18.13 -3.04 -1.61
C LEU A 69 -17.60 -1.68 -1.10
N GLU A 70 -18.47 -0.83 -0.57
CA GLU A 70 -18.09 0.45 0.03
C GLU A 70 -17.12 0.25 1.20
N MET A 71 -17.45 -0.66 2.11
CA MET A 71 -16.59 -0.93 3.26
C MET A 71 -15.22 -1.46 2.85
N VAL A 72 -15.21 -2.45 1.97
CA VAL A 72 -13.97 -3.05 1.45
C VAL A 72 -13.09 -1.98 0.82
N ARG A 73 -13.68 -1.13 -0.01
CA ARG A 73 -13.01 -0.01 -0.64
C ARG A 73 -12.39 0.88 0.44
N ASP A 74 -13.14 1.23 1.47
CA ASP A 74 -12.67 2.14 2.50
C ASP A 74 -11.54 1.54 3.36
N ILE A 75 -11.63 0.27 3.75
CA ILE A 75 -10.58 -0.45 4.49
C ILE A 75 -9.29 -0.49 3.66
N LEU A 76 -9.39 -0.92 2.41
CA LEU A 76 -8.24 -1.11 1.54
C LEU A 76 -7.55 0.23 1.23
N MET A 77 -8.33 1.28 1.01
CA MET A 77 -7.79 2.60 0.70
C MET A 77 -7.09 3.24 1.90
N ILE A 78 -7.60 3.08 3.12
CA ILE A 78 -6.97 3.68 4.29
C ILE A 78 -5.67 2.97 4.65
N GLY A 79 -5.65 1.63 4.61
CA GLY A 79 -4.41 0.87 4.79
C GLY A 79 -3.35 1.25 3.75
N ASN A 80 -3.77 1.38 2.48
CA ASN A 80 -2.89 1.81 1.41
C ASN A 80 -2.39 3.26 1.57
N ASP A 81 -3.25 4.20 1.98
CA ASP A 81 -2.87 5.60 2.17
C ASP A 81 -1.80 5.72 3.29
N ILE A 82 -1.93 4.96 4.38
CA ILE A 82 -0.91 4.88 5.46
C ILE A 82 0.41 4.31 4.91
N GLN A 83 0.35 3.17 4.22
CA GLN A 83 1.53 2.50 3.70
C GLN A 83 2.26 3.31 2.62
N LEU A 84 1.51 4.07 1.81
CA LEU A 84 2.04 5.01 0.83
C LEU A 84 2.84 6.13 1.50
N MET A 85 2.27 6.75 2.54
CA MET A 85 2.95 7.82 3.28
C MET A 85 4.21 7.34 3.99
N THR A 86 4.16 6.17 4.65
CA THR A 86 5.34 5.58 5.29
C THR A 86 6.40 5.18 4.27
N GLY A 87 5.99 4.64 3.12
CA GLY A 87 6.90 4.30 2.01
C GLY A 87 7.63 5.53 1.45
N VAL A 88 6.91 6.63 1.25
CA VAL A 88 7.51 7.91 0.83
C VAL A 88 8.47 8.44 1.91
N ALA A 89 8.09 8.38 3.18
CA ALA A 89 8.95 8.79 4.28
C ALA A 89 10.25 7.96 4.33
N LEU A 90 10.16 6.64 4.17
CA LEU A 90 11.33 5.75 4.13
C LEU A 90 12.27 6.07 2.96
N MET A 91 11.73 6.38 1.78
CA MET A 91 12.53 6.83 0.64
C MET A 91 13.21 8.18 0.92
N ILE A 92 12.50 9.14 1.53
CA ILE A 92 13.08 10.43 1.93
C ILE A 92 14.25 10.22 2.90
N THR A 93 14.10 9.34 3.90
CA THR A 93 15.17 9.00 4.84
C THR A 93 16.38 8.40 4.12
N GLY A 94 16.14 7.49 3.16
CA GLY A 94 17.19 6.94 2.30
C GLY A 94 17.93 8.00 1.49
N PHE A 95 17.20 8.96 0.92
CA PHE A 95 17.78 10.08 0.16
C PHE A 95 18.53 11.07 1.04
N ALA A 96 18.01 11.40 2.21
CA ALA A 96 18.68 12.28 3.17
C ALA A 96 20.01 11.67 3.63
N SER A 97 20.06 10.33 3.73
CA SER A 97 21.23 9.58 4.16
C SER A 97 22.12 9.09 3.01
N TYR A 98 21.94 9.55 1.77
CA TYR A 98 22.56 8.93 0.59
C TYR A 98 24.10 8.84 0.64
N LYS A 99 24.76 9.74 1.37
CA LYS A 99 26.23 9.77 1.53
C LYS A 99 26.75 8.75 2.52
N SER A 100 25.97 8.45 3.56
CA SER A 100 26.35 7.57 4.67
C SER A 100 25.65 6.22 4.64
N ILE A 101 24.66 6.05 3.77
CA ILE A 101 23.98 4.78 3.55
C ILE A 101 24.88 3.85 2.72
N ASP A 102 25.16 2.70 3.29
CA ASP A 102 25.82 1.59 2.63
C ASP A 102 24.86 0.92 1.64
N LEU A 103 25.46 0.11 0.78
CA LEU A 103 24.75 -0.55 -0.31
C LEU A 103 23.72 -1.57 0.19
N TYR A 104 23.98 -2.24 1.31
CA TYR A 104 23.08 -3.23 1.91
C TYR A 104 21.79 -2.58 2.41
N HIS A 105 21.88 -1.53 3.23
CA HIS A 105 20.70 -0.82 3.72
C HIS A 105 19.90 -0.19 2.58
N LEU A 106 20.57 0.38 1.58
CA LEU A 106 19.89 0.94 0.41
C LEU A 106 19.12 -0.13 -0.38
N ARG A 107 19.70 -1.33 -0.51
CA ARG A 107 19.05 -2.48 -1.16
C ARG A 107 17.83 -2.96 -0.37
N LEU A 108 17.91 -3.01 0.95
CA LEU A 108 16.76 -3.34 1.80
C LEU A 108 15.65 -2.29 1.73
N ILE A 109 15.97 -0.99 1.69
CA ILE A 109 14.97 0.06 1.46
C ILE A 109 14.22 -0.21 0.16
N TYR A 110 14.95 -0.52 -0.91
CA TYR A 110 14.34 -0.79 -2.22
C TYR A 110 13.33 -1.94 -2.17
N ASP A 111 13.69 -3.08 -1.59
CA ASP A 111 12.78 -4.24 -1.51
C ASP A 111 11.61 -3.97 -0.53
N THR A 112 11.85 -3.24 0.56
CA THR A 112 10.82 -2.84 1.53
C THR A 112 9.78 -1.91 0.90
N VAL A 113 10.23 -0.87 0.20
CA VAL A 113 9.36 0.08 -0.51
C VAL A 113 8.63 -0.60 -1.66
N SER A 114 9.18 -1.67 -2.22
CA SER A 114 8.50 -2.44 -3.26
C SER A 114 7.20 -3.08 -2.75
N PHE A 115 7.08 -3.44 -1.46
CA PHE A 115 5.79 -3.89 -0.89
C PHE A 115 4.72 -2.80 -0.95
N VAL A 116 5.10 -1.54 -0.82
CA VAL A 116 4.22 -0.38 -0.95
C VAL A 116 3.71 -0.29 -2.40
N GLY A 117 4.60 -0.43 -3.38
CA GLY A 117 4.23 -0.45 -4.80
C GLY A 117 3.22 -1.55 -5.13
N VAL A 118 3.44 -2.76 -4.61
CA VAL A 118 2.50 -3.89 -4.78
C VAL A 118 1.14 -3.57 -4.13
N SER A 119 1.15 -3.02 -2.92
CA SER A 119 -0.07 -2.64 -2.19
C SER A 119 -0.87 -1.55 -2.92
N ILE A 120 -0.19 -0.52 -3.44
CA ILE A 120 -0.80 0.54 -4.26
C ILE A 120 -1.46 -0.07 -5.50
N ALA A 121 -0.76 -0.96 -6.20
CA ALA A 121 -1.31 -1.62 -7.37
C ALA A 121 -2.59 -2.40 -7.05
N ALA A 122 -2.58 -3.20 -5.98
CA ALA A 122 -3.73 -3.97 -5.53
C ALA A 122 -4.90 -3.05 -5.12
N ALA A 123 -4.62 -1.99 -4.35
CA ALA A 123 -5.59 -1.01 -3.91
C ALA A 123 -6.26 -0.28 -5.08
N LEU A 124 -5.47 0.16 -6.07
CA LEU A 124 -5.99 0.84 -7.26
C LEU A 124 -6.86 -0.09 -8.13
N VAL A 125 -6.46 -1.35 -8.30
CA VAL A 125 -7.27 -2.33 -9.04
C VAL A 125 -8.61 -2.57 -8.33
N CYS A 126 -8.61 -2.73 -7.01
CA CYS A 126 -9.84 -2.88 -6.23
C CYS A 126 -10.70 -1.61 -6.24
N TYR A 127 -10.09 -0.44 -6.09
CA TYR A 127 -10.80 0.84 -6.12
C TYR A 127 -11.49 1.07 -7.46
N THR A 128 -10.76 0.93 -8.57
CA THR A 128 -11.32 1.08 -9.92
C THR A 128 -12.37 0.00 -10.22
N PHE A 129 -12.26 -1.18 -9.61
CA PHE A 129 -13.29 -2.20 -9.64
C PHE A 129 -14.58 -1.77 -8.94
N CYS A 130 -14.48 -1.27 -7.71
CA CYS A 130 -15.63 -0.82 -6.95
C CYS A 130 -16.32 0.37 -7.64
N VAL A 131 -15.56 1.36 -8.09
CA VAL A 131 -16.10 2.55 -8.80
C VAL A 131 -16.82 2.14 -10.08
N ALA A 132 -16.22 1.28 -10.91
CA ALA A 132 -16.86 0.83 -12.16
C ALA A 132 -18.14 0.01 -11.92
N ARG A 133 -18.27 -0.61 -10.74
CA ARG A 133 -19.50 -1.31 -10.34
C ARG A 133 -20.56 -0.33 -9.85
N GLU A 134 -20.17 0.64 -9.04
CA GLU A 134 -21.04 1.71 -8.54
C GLU A 134 -21.62 2.57 -9.68
N GLU A 135 -20.83 2.92 -10.70
CA GLU A 135 -21.31 3.68 -11.85
C GLU A 135 -22.37 2.91 -12.66
N LYS A 136 -22.17 1.60 -12.86
CA LYS A 136 -23.17 0.75 -13.55
C LYS A 136 -24.48 0.72 -12.79
N TYR A 137 -24.40 0.68 -11.46
CA TYR A 137 -25.56 0.75 -10.58
C TYR A 137 -26.29 2.08 -10.73
N LEU A 138 -25.58 3.21 -10.62
CA LEU A 138 -26.19 4.54 -10.76
C LEU A 138 -26.87 4.73 -12.13
N GLN A 139 -26.28 4.20 -13.20
CA GLN A 139 -26.87 4.23 -14.53
C GLN A 139 -28.16 3.38 -14.62
N GLN A 140 -28.19 2.21 -13.99
CA GLN A 140 -29.40 1.37 -13.93
C GLN A 140 -30.51 2.07 -13.15
N ARG A 141 -30.19 2.66 -11.99
CA ARG A 141 -31.11 3.45 -11.18
C ARG A 141 -31.73 4.61 -11.95
N GLN A 142 -30.91 5.36 -12.68
CA GLN A 142 -31.37 6.50 -13.49
C GLN A 142 -32.32 6.05 -14.60
N ARG A 143 -32.02 4.94 -15.29
CA ARG A 143 -32.90 4.40 -16.34
C ARG A 143 -34.28 4.02 -15.80
N ARG A 144 -34.34 3.34 -14.66
CA ARG A 144 -35.59 2.99 -13.98
C ARG A 144 -36.37 4.22 -13.53
N ALA A 145 -35.69 5.21 -12.94
CA ALA A 145 -36.33 6.46 -12.52
C ALA A 145 -36.95 7.24 -13.68
N THR A 146 -36.40 7.11 -14.89
CA THR A 146 -36.94 7.74 -16.10
C THR A 146 -38.07 6.96 -16.78
N GLY A 147 -38.42 5.76 -16.31
CA GLY A 147 -39.43 4.91 -16.95
C GLY A 147 -39.06 4.41 -18.36
N LEU A 148 -37.81 4.63 -18.78
CA LEU A 148 -37.21 4.12 -20.03
C LEU A 148 -36.81 2.65 -19.87
N GLU A 149 -37.73 1.81 -19.37
CA GLU A 149 -37.60 0.35 -19.50
C GLU A 149 -37.98 -0.05 -20.92
N ASP A 150 -37.10 0.25 -21.86
CA ASP A 150 -37.27 -0.11 -23.27
C ASP A 150 -37.03 -1.60 -23.48
N ASN A 151 -37.84 -2.18 -24.36
CA ASN A 151 -37.82 -3.54 -24.91
C ASN A 151 -36.45 -4.03 -25.49
N ASP A 152 -35.37 -3.25 -25.37
CA ASP A 152 -34.06 -3.48 -25.96
C ASP A 152 -33.14 -4.45 -25.18
N THR A 153 -33.52 -4.86 -23.98
CA THR A 153 -32.74 -5.81 -23.17
C THR A 153 -32.59 -7.17 -23.84
N ALA A 154 -33.55 -7.55 -24.70
CA ALA A 154 -33.49 -8.78 -25.49
C ALA A 154 -32.39 -8.77 -26.57
N GLY A 155 -31.99 -7.60 -27.08
CA GLY A 155 -30.98 -7.46 -28.12
C GLY A 155 -29.54 -7.64 -27.63
N MET A 156 -29.23 -7.16 -26.42
CA MET A 156 -27.87 -7.26 -25.86
C MET A 156 -27.52 -8.66 -25.35
N ALA A 157 -28.52 -9.47 -24.96
CA ALA A 157 -28.29 -10.85 -24.51
C ALA A 157 -27.78 -11.78 -25.65
N ARG A 158 -28.10 -11.47 -26.92
CA ARG A 158 -27.76 -12.33 -28.06
C ARG A 158 -26.32 -12.16 -28.57
N LYS A 159 -25.67 -11.02 -28.31
CA LYS A 159 -24.29 -10.73 -28.77
C LYS A 159 -23.18 -11.21 -27.84
N LYS A 160 -23.50 -11.72 -26.65
CA LYS A 160 -22.51 -12.07 -25.60
C LYS A 160 -22.04 -13.53 -25.63
N LYS A 161 -22.52 -14.35 -26.57
CA LYS A 161 -22.30 -15.81 -26.56
C LYS A 161 -21.12 -16.31 -27.40
N GLU A 162 -20.42 -15.46 -28.16
CA GLU A 162 -19.46 -15.90 -29.17
C GLU A 162 -17.96 -15.63 -28.89
N THR A 163 -17.59 -15.10 -27.71
CA THR A 163 -16.20 -14.70 -27.43
C THR A 163 -15.58 -15.34 -26.18
N THR A 164 -15.93 -16.59 -25.83
CA THR A 164 -15.61 -17.12 -24.48
C THR A 164 -14.54 -18.20 -24.40
N TRP A 165 -13.88 -18.61 -25.50
CA TRP A 165 -12.96 -19.78 -25.44
C TRP A 165 -11.53 -19.56 -25.94
N LEU A 166 -11.22 -18.45 -26.64
CA LEU A 166 -9.86 -18.16 -27.11
C LEU A 166 -9.03 -17.28 -26.14
N ASP A 167 -9.66 -16.58 -25.20
CA ASP A 167 -8.97 -15.66 -24.27
C ASP A 167 -8.23 -16.37 -23.11
N THR A 168 -8.48 -17.67 -22.89
CA THR A 168 -7.85 -18.44 -21.81
C THR A 168 -6.50 -19.07 -22.22
N TYR A 169 -6.14 -19.04 -23.51
CA TYR A 169 -4.96 -19.74 -24.04
C TYR A 169 -3.67 -18.88 -24.07
N PHE A 170 -3.73 -17.60 -23.70
CA PHE A 170 -2.61 -16.64 -23.84
C PHE A 170 -1.84 -16.32 -22.55
N THR A 171 -2.02 -17.11 -21.50
CA THR A 171 -1.91 -16.64 -20.11
C THR A 171 -0.49 -16.50 -19.53
N VAL A 172 0.59 -16.89 -20.21
CA VAL A 172 1.93 -16.86 -19.58
C VAL A 172 3.03 -16.18 -20.40
N LEU A 173 3.00 -16.21 -21.75
CA LEU A 173 4.07 -15.63 -22.59
C LEU A 173 3.63 -14.52 -23.55
N GLY A 174 2.34 -14.43 -23.89
CA GLY A 174 1.79 -13.32 -24.68
C GLY A 174 1.79 -11.92 -24.03
N PRO A 175 1.69 -11.78 -22.69
CA PRO A 175 1.56 -10.48 -22.06
C PRO A 175 2.77 -9.57 -22.29
N LEU A 176 4.01 -10.06 -22.19
CA LEU A 176 5.21 -9.22 -22.33
C LEU A 176 5.33 -8.61 -23.75
N GLN A 177 4.95 -9.37 -24.78
CA GLN A 177 4.99 -8.91 -26.17
C GLN A 177 3.83 -7.95 -26.49
N MET A 178 2.63 -8.20 -25.93
CA MET A 178 1.51 -7.27 -25.99
C MET A 178 1.84 -5.96 -25.26
N LEU A 179 2.52 -6.04 -24.12
CA LEU A 179 2.94 -4.90 -23.31
C LEU A 179 3.86 -3.97 -24.08
N PHE A 180 4.88 -4.55 -24.72
CA PHE A 180 5.82 -3.79 -25.53
C PHE A 180 5.13 -3.15 -26.75
N LYS A 181 4.30 -3.91 -27.47
CA LYS A 181 3.54 -3.41 -28.63
C LYS A 181 2.52 -2.34 -28.25
N TRP A 182 1.86 -2.49 -27.10
CA TRP A 182 0.89 -1.52 -26.59
C TRP A 182 1.60 -0.25 -26.11
N ALA A 183 2.68 -0.36 -25.34
CA ALA A 183 3.43 0.81 -24.85
C ALA A 183 3.93 1.69 -26.00
N VAL A 184 4.50 1.07 -27.04
CA VAL A 184 5.02 1.80 -28.22
C VAL A 184 3.89 2.47 -29.02
N LYS A 185 2.73 1.82 -29.17
CA LYS A 185 1.63 2.32 -30.00
C LYS A 185 0.69 3.29 -29.28
N THR A 186 0.48 3.11 -27.97
CA THR A 186 -0.58 3.79 -27.21
C THR A 186 -0.09 5.05 -26.49
N MET A 187 1.19 5.12 -26.10
CA MET A 187 1.77 6.28 -25.40
C MET A 187 1.56 7.62 -26.12
N PRO A 188 1.74 7.74 -27.45
CA PRO A 188 1.46 9.00 -28.17
C PRO A 188 -0.02 9.39 -28.17
N GLN A 189 -0.94 8.42 -28.13
CA GLN A 189 -2.38 8.68 -28.10
C GLN A 189 -2.87 9.09 -26.71
N LEU A 190 -2.24 8.59 -25.64
CA LEU A 190 -2.52 9.00 -24.26
C LEU A 190 -2.29 10.51 -24.02
N ALA A 191 -1.26 11.09 -24.64
CA ALA A 191 -1.00 12.53 -24.56
C ALA A 191 -2.10 13.38 -25.23
N LYS A 192 -2.78 12.84 -26.26
CA LYS A 192 -3.90 13.52 -26.92
C LYS A 192 -5.21 13.33 -26.15
N LEU A 193 -5.43 12.13 -25.60
CA LEU A 193 -6.61 11.79 -24.80
C LEU A 193 -6.68 12.53 -23.46
N THR A 194 -5.53 12.80 -22.83
CA THR A 194 -5.45 13.51 -21.54
C THR A 194 -5.97 14.95 -21.60
N LYS A 195 -5.94 15.59 -22.78
CA LYS A 195 -6.36 17.00 -22.94
C LYS A 195 -7.87 17.16 -23.14
N GLU A 196 -8.56 16.15 -23.66
CA GLU A 196 -9.97 16.26 -24.07
C GLU A 196 -10.94 15.48 -23.18
N ASN A 197 -10.44 14.59 -22.31
CA ASN A 197 -11.31 13.74 -21.50
C ASN A 197 -11.51 14.28 -20.06
N PRO A 198 -12.72 14.74 -19.68
CA PRO A 198 -13.00 15.26 -18.34
C PRO A 198 -12.80 14.22 -17.24
N VAL A 199 -12.88 12.92 -17.56
CA VAL A 199 -12.59 11.83 -16.61
C VAL A 199 -11.11 11.86 -16.21
N ILE A 200 -10.22 12.10 -17.17
CA ILE A 200 -8.78 12.16 -16.92
C ILE A 200 -8.41 13.41 -16.11
N SER A 201 -9.05 14.56 -16.37
CA SER A 201 -8.86 15.76 -15.54
C SER A 201 -9.28 15.53 -14.09
N LYS A 202 -10.46 14.91 -13.87
CA LYS A 202 -10.94 14.55 -12.53
C LYS A 202 -10.01 13.55 -11.84
N PHE A 203 -9.41 12.64 -12.62
CA PHE A 203 -8.42 11.69 -12.16
C PHE A 203 -7.15 12.39 -11.64
N PHE A 204 -6.54 13.30 -12.41
CA PHE A 204 -5.36 14.05 -11.96
C PHE A 204 -5.65 14.99 -10.78
N SER A 205 -6.90 15.40 -10.59
CA SER A 205 -7.30 16.25 -9.47
C SER A 205 -7.39 15.50 -8.13
N SER A 206 -7.51 14.18 -8.14
CA SER A 206 -7.61 13.41 -6.89
C SER A 206 -6.25 13.33 -6.19
N SER A 207 -6.23 13.67 -4.90
CA SER A 207 -5.04 13.68 -4.06
C SER A 207 -4.30 12.33 -4.04
N ARG A 208 -5.05 11.24 -4.16
CA ARG A 208 -4.50 9.87 -4.14
C ARG A 208 -3.63 9.56 -5.34
N TYR A 209 -4.10 9.89 -6.55
CA TYR A 209 -3.29 9.68 -7.74
C TYR A 209 -2.06 10.57 -7.73
N ARG A 210 -2.17 11.80 -7.24
CA ARG A 210 -0.99 12.67 -7.02
C ARG A 210 0.03 12.02 -6.08
N ALA A 211 -0.42 11.45 -4.96
CA ALA A 211 0.46 10.75 -4.03
C ALA A 211 1.08 9.49 -4.67
N THR A 212 0.33 8.72 -5.47
CA THR A 212 0.86 7.60 -6.25
C THR A 212 1.93 8.04 -7.27
N TYR A 213 1.73 9.17 -7.94
CA TYR A 213 2.73 9.72 -8.87
C TYR A 213 4.00 10.16 -8.14
N VAL A 214 3.86 10.85 -7.00
CA VAL A 214 5.00 11.21 -6.15
C VAL A 214 5.76 9.94 -5.74
N PHE A 215 5.06 8.90 -5.29
CA PHE A 215 5.69 7.62 -4.98
C PHE A 215 6.42 7.01 -6.17
N ALA A 216 5.81 6.98 -7.37
CA ALA A 216 6.45 6.41 -8.55
C ALA A 216 7.73 7.16 -8.96
N VAL A 217 7.72 8.50 -8.85
CA VAL A 217 8.90 9.34 -9.10
C VAL A 217 10.00 9.07 -8.07
N PHE A 218 9.64 8.98 -6.78
CA PHE A 218 10.59 8.68 -5.72
C PHE A 218 11.17 7.26 -5.88
N TYR A 219 10.34 6.28 -6.22
CA TYR A 219 10.79 4.91 -6.45
C TYR A 219 11.74 4.81 -7.66
N LEU A 220 11.49 5.57 -8.73
CA LEU A 220 12.43 5.71 -9.84
C LEU A 220 13.75 6.35 -9.37
N ALA A 221 13.71 7.43 -8.61
CA ALA A 221 14.91 8.08 -8.07
C ALA A 221 15.72 7.11 -7.17
N LEU A 222 15.05 6.32 -6.34
CA LEU A 222 15.66 5.28 -5.50
C LEU A 222 16.31 4.20 -6.35
N THR A 223 15.65 3.76 -7.42
CA THR A 223 16.18 2.77 -8.37
C THR A 223 17.46 3.28 -9.04
N ILE A 224 17.49 4.55 -9.45
CA ILE A 224 18.68 5.17 -10.04
C ILE A 224 19.80 5.26 -9.02
N LEU A 225 19.50 5.73 -7.80
CA LEU A 225 20.49 5.83 -6.72
C LEU A 225 21.11 4.48 -6.39
N LEU A 226 20.28 3.43 -6.24
CA LEU A 226 20.73 2.07 -5.98
C LEU A 226 21.60 1.54 -7.12
N ASN A 227 21.24 1.79 -8.39
CA ASN A 227 22.06 1.37 -9.52
C ASN A 227 23.41 2.10 -9.57
N ASN A 228 23.45 3.38 -9.21
CA ASN A 228 24.69 4.13 -9.11
C ASN A 228 25.58 3.58 -7.99
N LYS A 229 25.00 3.25 -6.83
CA LYS A 229 25.73 2.61 -5.73
C LYS A 229 26.20 1.19 -6.05
N LEU A 230 25.41 0.40 -6.79
CA LEU A 230 25.86 -0.85 -7.40
C LEU A 230 26.96 -0.61 -8.45
N GLY A 231 27.09 0.62 -8.96
CA GLY A 231 28.21 1.14 -9.76
C GLY A 231 29.55 1.10 -9.03
N GLU A 232 29.50 1.47 -7.77
CA GLU A 232 30.62 1.67 -6.85
C GLU A 232 30.97 0.38 -6.07
N TRP A 233 30.53 -0.80 -6.55
CA TRP A 233 30.76 -2.07 -5.86
C TRP A 233 32.26 -2.33 -5.68
N ASP A 234 32.70 -2.43 -4.42
CA ASP A 234 34.07 -2.71 -4.05
C ASP A 234 34.10 -3.59 -2.79
N LEU A 235 34.91 -4.65 -2.82
CA LEU A 235 35.06 -5.59 -1.70
C LEU A 235 35.96 -5.05 -0.59
N GLU A 236 36.80 -4.06 -0.91
CA GLU A 236 37.80 -3.48 -0.01
C GLU A 236 37.28 -2.22 0.69
N VAL A 237 36.23 -1.59 0.14
CA VAL A 237 35.63 -0.38 0.71
C VAL A 237 34.45 -0.75 1.63
N PRO A 238 34.49 -0.36 2.92
CA PRO A 238 33.40 -0.62 3.85
C PRO A 238 32.05 -0.06 3.35
N GLY A 239 31.02 -0.89 3.37
CA GLY A 239 29.67 -0.51 2.94
C GLY A 239 29.45 -0.44 1.43
N ALA A 240 30.47 -0.69 0.61
CA ALA A 240 30.37 -0.73 -0.85
C ALA A 240 29.99 -2.12 -1.40
N CYS A 241 29.96 -3.15 -0.56
CA CYS A 241 29.58 -4.52 -0.90
C CYS A 241 28.64 -5.12 0.13
N TYR A 242 28.04 -6.26 -0.21
CA TYR A 242 27.34 -7.13 0.73
C TYR A 242 27.51 -8.60 0.35
N SER A 243 27.21 -9.51 1.28
CA SER A 243 27.10 -10.94 1.00
C SER A 243 25.83 -11.21 0.21
N ALA A 244 25.97 -11.62 -1.05
CA ALA A 244 24.85 -11.96 -1.91
C ALA A 244 24.38 -13.41 -1.77
N HIS A 245 24.86 -14.13 -0.75
CA HIS A 245 24.50 -15.53 -0.52
C HIS A 245 22.98 -15.70 -0.41
N GLY A 246 22.42 -16.64 -1.18
CA GLY A 246 20.98 -16.89 -1.25
C GLY A 246 20.20 -15.95 -2.18
N THR A 247 20.79 -14.82 -2.61
CA THR A 247 20.16 -13.92 -3.60
C THR A 247 20.70 -14.11 -5.02
N SER A 248 21.88 -14.71 -5.15
CA SER A 248 22.53 -15.01 -6.42
C SER A 248 23.19 -16.39 -6.39
N THR A 249 23.51 -16.92 -7.57
CA THR A 249 24.33 -18.13 -7.69
C THR A 249 25.76 -17.85 -7.23
N ALA A 250 26.44 -18.83 -6.64
CA ALA A 250 27.81 -18.67 -6.14
C ALA A 250 28.81 -18.19 -7.20
N ASP A 251 28.58 -18.55 -8.47
CA ASP A 251 29.41 -18.15 -9.61
C ASP A 251 28.95 -16.83 -10.27
N ALA A 252 27.95 -16.15 -9.72
CA ALA A 252 27.45 -14.90 -10.28
C ALA A 252 28.50 -13.78 -10.13
N VAL A 253 28.74 -13.07 -11.22
CA VAL A 253 29.59 -11.87 -11.21
C VAL A 253 28.78 -10.71 -10.61
N HIS A 254 29.04 -10.39 -9.34
CA HIS A 254 28.53 -9.18 -8.70
C HIS A 254 29.30 -7.95 -9.21
N PRO A 255 28.62 -6.82 -9.45
CA PRO A 255 27.23 -6.47 -9.09
C PRO A 255 26.18 -6.72 -10.22
N ARG A 256 26.53 -7.46 -11.28
CA ARG A 256 25.69 -7.54 -12.50
C ARG A 256 24.33 -8.21 -12.25
N ALA A 257 24.29 -9.29 -11.48
CA ALA A 257 23.05 -10.01 -11.18
C ALA A 257 22.04 -9.09 -10.44
N ASP A 258 22.51 -8.33 -9.47
CA ASP A 258 21.68 -7.40 -8.70
C ASP A 258 21.15 -6.25 -9.56
N ARG A 259 21.97 -5.68 -10.44
CA ARG A 259 21.48 -4.66 -11.38
C ARG A 259 20.36 -5.19 -12.27
N ILE A 260 20.50 -6.41 -12.81
CA ILE A 260 19.45 -7.03 -13.62
C ILE A 260 18.17 -7.19 -12.79
N TYR A 261 18.28 -7.73 -11.57
CA TYR A 261 17.13 -7.85 -10.67
C TYR A 261 16.44 -6.51 -10.44
N VAL A 262 17.20 -5.47 -10.10
CA VAL A 262 16.66 -4.14 -9.77
C VAL A 262 15.92 -3.57 -10.99
N TRP A 263 16.52 -3.60 -12.19
CA TRP A 263 15.86 -3.09 -13.40
C TRP A 263 14.60 -3.89 -13.78
N VAL A 264 14.65 -5.21 -13.68
CA VAL A 264 13.51 -6.08 -14.02
C VAL A 264 12.35 -5.86 -13.03
N SER A 265 12.64 -5.86 -11.73
CA SER A 265 11.62 -5.65 -10.69
C SER A 265 11.05 -4.22 -10.73
N PHE A 266 11.88 -3.21 -10.97
CA PHE A 266 11.43 -1.83 -11.18
C PHE A 266 10.51 -1.72 -12.39
N GLY A 267 10.92 -2.26 -13.53
CA GLY A 267 10.13 -2.25 -14.76
C GLY A 267 8.80 -2.98 -14.60
N TRP A 268 8.80 -4.13 -13.93
CA TRP A 268 7.59 -4.86 -13.55
C TRP A 268 6.67 -3.99 -12.70
N MET A 269 7.19 -3.38 -11.62
CA MET A 269 6.40 -2.57 -10.69
C MET A 269 5.73 -1.39 -11.41
N MET A 270 6.52 -0.62 -12.17
CA MET A 270 6.01 0.53 -12.91
C MET A 270 4.94 0.14 -13.91
N THR A 271 5.16 -0.99 -14.59
CA THR A 271 4.18 -1.55 -15.51
C THR A 271 2.86 -1.88 -14.82
N VAL A 272 2.91 -2.61 -13.72
CA VAL A 272 1.72 -2.98 -12.94
C VAL A 272 0.99 -1.73 -12.45
N MET A 273 1.69 -0.74 -11.90
CA MET A 273 1.09 0.51 -11.44
C MET A 273 0.41 1.30 -12.56
N VAL A 274 1.05 1.41 -13.72
CA VAL A 274 0.48 2.10 -14.90
C VAL A 274 -0.78 1.38 -15.38
N PHE A 275 -0.77 0.05 -15.47
CA PHE A 275 -1.97 -0.70 -15.85
C PHE A 275 -3.08 -0.61 -14.81
N SER A 276 -2.77 -0.60 -13.50
CA SER A 276 -3.79 -0.38 -12.47
C SER A 276 -4.56 0.93 -12.64
N ILE A 277 -3.96 1.93 -13.30
CA ILE A 277 -4.57 3.22 -13.59
C ILE A 277 -5.41 3.18 -14.88
N PHE A 278 -4.83 2.67 -15.97
CA PHE A 278 -5.42 2.84 -17.31
C PHE A 278 -6.21 1.65 -17.82
N ASP A 279 -6.11 0.48 -17.19
CA ASP A 279 -6.57 -0.73 -17.82
C ASP A 279 -8.07 -1.01 -17.63
N ASN A 280 -8.61 -1.72 -18.61
CA ASN A 280 -10.00 -2.11 -18.66
C ASN A 280 -10.35 -3.16 -17.60
N ALA A 281 -11.64 -3.25 -17.27
CA ALA A 281 -12.16 -4.20 -16.27
C ALA A 281 -11.76 -5.67 -16.52
N ASN A 282 -11.51 -6.05 -17.77
CA ASN A 282 -11.16 -7.42 -18.17
C ASN A 282 -9.74 -7.82 -17.74
N HIS A 283 -8.80 -6.88 -17.68
CA HIS A 283 -7.40 -7.18 -17.37
C HIS A 283 -7.04 -7.03 -15.88
N ARG A 284 -7.97 -6.51 -15.06
CA ARG A 284 -7.77 -6.32 -13.61
C ARG A 284 -7.30 -7.58 -12.87
N ARG A 285 -7.81 -8.75 -13.25
CA ARG A 285 -7.37 -10.03 -12.67
C ARG A 285 -5.91 -10.31 -12.97
N PHE A 286 -5.48 -10.03 -14.19
CA PHE A 286 -4.08 -10.23 -14.60
C PHE A 286 -3.16 -9.28 -13.84
N ILE A 287 -3.54 -8.01 -13.72
CA ILE A 287 -2.76 -7.01 -12.97
C ILE A 287 -2.62 -7.43 -11.51
N LEU A 288 -3.70 -7.90 -10.88
CA LEU A 288 -3.67 -8.38 -9.50
C LEU A 288 -2.78 -9.63 -9.33
N VAL A 289 -2.83 -10.58 -10.26
CA VAL A 289 -1.94 -11.74 -10.26
C VAL A 289 -0.48 -11.33 -10.45
N ALA A 290 -0.20 -10.39 -11.35
CA ALA A 290 1.14 -9.86 -11.57
C ALA A 290 1.68 -9.14 -10.33
N ALA A 291 0.86 -8.35 -9.64
CA ALA A 291 1.21 -7.74 -8.36
C ALA A 291 1.45 -8.79 -7.27
N PHE A 292 0.61 -9.84 -7.22
CA PHE A 292 0.73 -10.92 -6.24
C PHE A 292 2.02 -11.72 -6.41
N VAL A 293 2.42 -12.07 -7.63
CA VAL A 293 3.67 -12.80 -7.90
C VAL A 293 4.90 -11.98 -7.50
N GLN A 294 4.82 -10.64 -7.60
CA GLN A 294 5.91 -9.76 -7.23
C GLN A 294 6.19 -9.73 -5.72
N PHE A 295 5.17 -9.93 -4.88
CA PHE A 295 5.34 -9.86 -3.42
C PHE A 295 6.26 -10.96 -2.86
N PRO A 296 6.06 -12.27 -3.12
CA PRO A 296 6.96 -13.31 -2.66
C PRO A 296 8.41 -13.12 -3.14
N LEU A 297 8.60 -12.56 -4.34
CA LEU A 297 9.93 -12.28 -4.88
C LEU A 297 10.67 -11.23 -4.02
N HIS A 298 10.07 -10.08 -3.75
CA HIS A 298 10.70 -9.06 -2.90
C HIS A 298 10.83 -9.54 -1.44
N PHE A 299 9.85 -10.29 -0.94
CA PHE A 299 9.89 -10.86 0.40
C PHE A 299 11.06 -11.84 0.57
N TYR A 300 11.23 -12.75 -0.39
CA TYR A 300 12.36 -13.67 -0.41
C TYR A 300 13.69 -12.92 -0.47
N MET A 301 13.83 -11.96 -1.40
CA MET A 301 15.09 -11.23 -1.57
C MET A 301 15.46 -10.42 -0.34
N MET A 302 14.49 -9.76 0.29
CA MET A 302 14.69 -9.04 1.56
C MET A 302 15.17 -9.99 2.67
N LEU A 303 14.51 -11.14 2.85
CA LEU A 303 14.87 -12.10 3.90
C LEU A 303 16.23 -12.74 3.66
N ALA A 304 16.49 -13.19 2.43
CA ALA A 304 17.76 -13.81 2.05
C ALA A 304 18.91 -12.82 2.24
N LEU A 305 18.74 -11.58 1.77
CA LEU A 305 19.74 -10.52 1.92
C LEU A 305 20.02 -10.21 3.40
N ARG A 306 18.98 -10.08 4.23
CA ARG A 306 19.16 -9.87 5.67
C ARG A 306 19.89 -11.04 6.31
N SER A 307 19.44 -12.27 6.07
CA SER A 307 20.04 -13.47 6.69
C SER A 307 21.51 -13.66 6.33
N ALA A 308 21.90 -13.29 5.11
CA ALA A 308 23.27 -13.44 4.63
C ALA A 308 24.24 -12.41 5.22
N ASN A 309 23.71 -11.30 5.74
CA ASN A 309 24.51 -10.15 6.16
C ASN A 309 24.42 -9.84 7.67
N GLN A 310 23.43 -10.37 8.39
CA GLN A 310 23.23 -10.05 9.81
C GLN A 310 24.47 -10.33 10.70
N GLY A 311 25.26 -11.37 10.38
CA GLY A 311 26.51 -11.69 11.11
C GLY A 311 27.73 -10.87 10.69
N LEU A 312 27.60 -10.00 9.69
CA LEU A 312 28.69 -9.15 9.15
C LEU A 312 28.52 -7.67 9.51
N LEU A 313 27.44 -7.32 10.21
CA LEU A 313 27.15 -5.95 10.62
C LEU A 313 27.88 -5.59 11.91
N GLY A 314 28.34 -4.35 12.02
CA GLY A 314 28.99 -3.82 13.23
C GLY A 314 30.42 -4.32 13.46
N VAL A 315 30.96 -5.15 12.57
CA VAL A 315 32.39 -5.48 12.57
C VAL A 315 33.14 -4.30 11.96
N THR A 316 33.76 -3.47 12.80
CA THR A 316 34.54 -2.34 12.30
C THR A 316 35.79 -2.82 11.54
N ALA A 317 36.23 -2.04 10.55
CA ALA A 317 37.50 -2.30 9.84
C ALA A 317 38.68 -2.40 10.81
N ALA A 318 38.67 -1.60 11.88
CA ALA A 318 39.66 -1.64 12.96
C ALA A 318 39.64 -3.00 13.68
N GLN A 319 38.49 -3.45 14.17
CA GLN A 319 38.35 -4.73 14.86
C GLN A 319 38.69 -5.94 13.97
N ALA A 320 38.33 -5.90 12.69
CA ALA A 320 38.70 -6.95 11.76
C ALA A 320 40.20 -6.93 11.44
N SER A 321 40.81 -5.75 11.29
CA SER A 321 42.25 -5.61 11.08
C SER A 321 43.04 -6.05 12.32
N GLU A 322 42.54 -5.75 13.51
CA GLU A 322 43.12 -6.16 14.79
C GLU A 322 42.94 -7.67 15.01
N ALA A 323 41.77 -8.21 14.69
CA ALA A 323 41.53 -9.66 14.72
C ALA A 323 42.43 -10.38 13.72
N ALA A 324 42.64 -9.84 12.51
CA ALA A 324 43.54 -10.39 11.51
C ALA A 324 45.02 -10.30 11.94
N ALA A 325 45.45 -9.16 12.50
CA ALA A 325 46.80 -8.99 13.04
C ALA A 325 47.07 -9.93 14.22
N THR A 326 46.07 -10.12 15.10
CA THR A 326 46.13 -11.06 16.22
C THR A 326 46.17 -12.51 15.73
N LEU A 327 45.45 -12.84 14.66
CA LEU A 327 45.48 -14.17 14.01
C LEU A 327 46.85 -14.50 13.41
N VAL A 328 47.47 -13.52 12.74
CA VAL A 328 48.83 -13.63 12.21
C VAL A 328 49.83 -13.77 13.35
N ALA A 329 49.68 -13.01 14.43
CA ALA A 329 50.57 -13.06 15.59
C ALA A 329 50.44 -14.36 16.40
N ARG A 330 49.26 -14.99 16.44
CA ARG A 330 49.00 -16.23 17.20
C ARG A 330 49.19 -17.53 16.40
N GLY A 331 49.69 -17.47 15.18
CA GLY A 331 50.10 -18.68 14.44
C GLY A 331 48.96 -19.63 14.09
N GLY A 332 47.79 -19.10 13.73
CA GLY A 332 46.66 -19.88 13.23
C GLY A 332 45.82 -20.54 14.33
N LEU A 333 44.83 -19.80 14.82
CA LEU A 333 43.80 -20.34 15.72
C LEU A 333 42.49 -20.62 14.98
N SER A 334 41.88 -21.72 15.39
CA SER A 334 40.58 -22.26 14.95
C SER A 334 39.49 -21.19 14.84
N LEU A 335 38.74 -21.24 13.72
CA LEU A 335 37.55 -20.42 13.39
C LEU A 335 36.54 -20.29 14.55
N SER A 336 36.50 -21.24 15.48
CA SER A 336 35.61 -21.23 16.64
C SER A 336 35.86 -20.05 17.60
N SER A 337 37.09 -19.56 17.69
CA SER A 337 37.46 -18.43 18.57
C SER A 337 37.07 -17.05 18.00
N ARG A 338 36.74 -17.00 16.70
CA ARG A 338 36.34 -15.77 16.00
C ARG A 338 34.91 -15.33 16.32
N ALA A 339 34.05 -16.26 16.71
CA ALA A 339 32.66 -16.00 17.08
C ALA A 339 32.53 -15.41 18.50
N GLU A 340 33.46 -15.75 19.41
CA GLU A 340 33.41 -15.34 20.81
C GLU A 340 33.94 -13.90 21.00
N ALA A 341 34.99 -13.51 20.29
CA ALA A 341 35.53 -12.14 20.36
C ALA A 341 34.63 -11.07 19.70
N ALA A 342 33.73 -11.47 18.79
CA ALA A 342 32.74 -10.58 18.22
C ALA A 342 31.57 -10.28 19.19
N SER A 343 31.48 -11.01 20.32
CA SER A 343 30.36 -10.93 21.26
C SER A 343 30.52 -9.87 22.36
N GLU A 344 31.71 -9.30 22.58
CA GLU A 344 31.95 -8.36 23.70
C GLU A 344 31.88 -6.87 23.30
N GLY A 345 31.68 -6.57 22.02
CA GLY A 345 31.36 -5.21 21.60
C GLY A 345 29.90 -4.91 21.91
N GLU A 346 29.64 -3.98 22.84
CA GLU A 346 28.33 -3.37 23.11
C GLU A 346 27.88 -2.50 21.91
N GLY A 347 27.80 -3.12 20.73
CA GLY A 347 27.33 -2.51 19.50
C GLY A 347 25.83 -2.70 19.38
N THR A 348 25.12 -1.60 19.11
CA THR A 348 23.68 -1.59 18.81
C THR A 348 23.37 -2.64 17.74
N THR A 349 22.57 -3.65 18.08
CA THR A 349 22.20 -4.69 17.11
C THR A 349 21.04 -4.20 16.24
N GLU A 350 20.94 -4.63 14.97
CA GLU A 350 19.76 -4.29 14.14
C GLU A 350 18.42 -4.83 14.69
N ASN A 351 18.48 -5.69 15.70
CA ASN A 351 17.32 -6.25 16.38
C ASN A 351 16.88 -5.38 17.57
N GLU A 352 17.60 -4.30 17.86
CA GLU A 352 17.20 -3.35 18.88
C GLU A 352 15.98 -2.55 18.42
N TRP A 353 15.05 -2.33 19.35
CA TRP A 353 13.77 -1.68 19.08
C TRP A 353 13.91 -0.18 19.19
N ASP A 354 14.02 0.48 18.03
CA ASP A 354 14.04 1.93 17.97
C ASP A 354 12.66 2.52 17.58
N PHE A 355 12.55 3.85 17.62
CA PHE A 355 11.36 4.61 17.31
C PHE A 355 10.79 4.27 15.93
N GLY A 356 11.64 4.10 14.91
CA GLY A 356 11.21 3.72 13.57
C GLY A 356 10.49 2.36 13.52
N GLN A 357 11.03 1.37 14.24
CA GLN A 357 10.47 0.02 14.30
C GLN A 357 9.16 -0.03 15.09
N THR A 358 9.13 0.62 16.26
CA THR A 358 7.91 0.73 17.07
C THR A 358 6.80 1.42 16.29
N THR A 359 7.13 2.51 15.59
CA THR A 359 6.16 3.25 14.77
C THR A 359 5.60 2.40 13.64
N ALA A 360 6.46 1.66 12.92
CA ALA A 360 6.00 0.80 11.82
C ALA A 360 5.01 -0.28 12.29
N ILE A 361 5.28 -0.89 13.44
CA ILE A 361 4.39 -1.91 14.02
C ILE A 361 3.11 -1.29 14.57
N LEU A 362 3.20 -0.13 15.23
CA LEU A 362 2.02 0.58 15.71
C LEU A 362 1.08 0.94 14.55
N LEU A 363 1.63 1.39 13.41
CA LEU A 363 0.85 1.67 12.20
C LEU A 363 0.22 0.40 11.59
N LEU A 364 0.90 -0.74 11.65
CA LEU A 364 0.31 -2.03 11.28
C LEU A 364 -0.86 -2.38 12.22
N PHE A 365 -0.71 -2.20 13.53
CA PHE A 365 -1.80 -2.41 14.48
C PHE A 365 -2.98 -1.48 14.22
N VAL A 366 -2.75 -0.19 13.96
CA VAL A 366 -3.81 0.77 13.62
C VAL A 366 -4.59 0.30 12.39
N ALA A 367 -3.88 -0.12 11.33
CA ALA A 367 -4.52 -0.64 10.12
C ALA A 367 -5.35 -1.91 10.40
N LEU A 368 -4.83 -2.82 11.24
CA LEU A 368 -5.56 -4.01 11.66
C LEU A 368 -6.80 -3.66 12.48
N PHE A 369 -6.69 -2.79 13.49
CA PHE A 369 -7.81 -2.38 14.33
C PHE A 369 -8.91 -1.70 13.52
N GLU A 370 -8.56 -0.86 12.56
CA GLU A 370 -9.55 -0.23 11.68
C GLU A 370 -10.23 -1.25 10.77
N ALA A 371 -9.46 -2.18 10.19
CA ALA A 371 -10.01 -3.27 9.38
C ALA A 371 -10.97 -4.15 10.20
N PHE A 372 -10.59 -4.52 11.43
CA PHE A 372 -11.41 -5.30 12.35
C PHE A 372 -12.65 -4.53 12.81
N GLY A 373 -12.52 -3.26 13.16
CA GLY A 373 -13.64 -2.42 13.60
C GLY A 373 -14.72 -2.30 12.52
N LYS A 374 -14.31 -2.01 11.27
CA LYS A 374 -15.23 -1.96 10.13
C LYS A 374 -15.81 -3.33 9.80
N GLY A 375 -14.97 -4.37 9.75
CA GLY A 375 -15.40 -5.74 9.50
C GLY A 375 -16.38 -6.26 10.57
N TYR A 376 -16.22 -5.87 11.83
CA TYR A 376 -17.14 -6.23 12.90
C TYR A 376 -18.48 -5.51 12.78
N GLY A 377 -18.47 -4.21 12.49
CA GLY A 377 -19.69 -3.45 12.20
C GLY A 377 -20.48 -4.06 11.04
N PHE A 378 -19.79 -4.52 10.00
CA PHE A 378 -20.40 -5.27 8.90
C PHE A 378 -21.07 -6.55 9.35
N PHE A 379 -20.35 -7.37 10.11
CA PHE A 379 -20.85 -8.64 10.59
C PHE A 379 -22.13 -8.47 11.42
N GLN A 380 -22.22 -7.39 12.20
CA GLN A 380 -23.43 -7.04 12.92
C GLN A 380 -24.59 -6.68 11.98
N ILE A 381 -24.36 -5.84 10.97
CA ILE A 381 -25.38 -5.47 9.97
C ILE A 381 -25.89 -6.70 9.23
N GLU A 382 -24.98 -7.58 8.79
CA GLU A 382 -25.36 -8.82 8.12
C GLU A 382 -26.18 -9.73 9.04
N ARG A 383 -25.82 -9.81 10.33
CA ARG A 383 -26.58 -10.58 11.32
C ARG A 383 -27.98 -10.01 11.54
N GLN A 384 -28.12 -8.69 11.64
CA GLN A 384 -29.41 -8.03 11.79
C GLN A 384 -30.31 -8.27 10.57
N LEU A 385 -29.76 -8.18 9.35
CA LEU A 385 -30.52 -8.39 8.13
C LEU A 385 -30.93 -9.86 7.94
N LYS A 386 -30.11 -10.81 8.37
CA LYS A 386 -30.49 -12.23 8.45
C LYS A 386 -31.67 -12.44 9.41
N MET A 387 -31.63 -11.81 10.59
CA MET A 387 -32.73 -11.89 11.56
C MET A 387 -34.03 -11.28 11.00
N SER A 388 -33.97 -10.10 10.37
CA SER A 388 -35.15 -9.48 9.75
C SER A 388 -35.73 -10.31 8.61
N ARG A 389 -34.87 -11.02 7.84
CA ARG A 389 -35.34 -11.93 6.79
C ARG A 389 -36.06 -13.14 7.36
N ASP A 390 -35.52 -13.74 8.42
CA ASP A 390 -36.13 -14.88 9.08
C ASP A 390 -37.47 -14.50 9.73
N GLU A 391 -37.60 -13.27 10.23
CA GLU A 391 -38.84 -12.73 10.77
C GLU A 391 -39.89 -12.51 9.67
N LYS A 392 -39.52 -11.87 8.54
CA LYS A 392 -40.40 -11.72 7.37
C LYS A 392 -40.91 -13.10 6.89
N ARG A 393 -40.02 -14.10 6.79
CA ARG A 393 -40.39 -15.48 6.40
C ARG A 393 -41.36 -16.14 7.38
N LYS A 394 -41.18 -15.95 8.69
CA LYS A 394 -42.11 -16.49 9.69
C LYS A 394 -43.48 -15.83 9.61
N GLY A 395 -43.53 -14.51 9.38
CA GLY A 395 -44.78 -13.78 9.18
C GLY A 395 -45.58 -14.26 7.96
N GLU A 396 -44.88 -14.62 6.88
CA GLU A 396 -45.50 -15.10 5.64
C GLU A 396 -46.07 -16.53 5.79
N THR A 397 -45.36 -17.43 6.48
CA THR A 397 -45.86 -18.79 6.79
C THR A 397 -46.99 -18.78 7.82
N ALA A 398 -47.03 -17.78 8.71
CA ALA A 398 -48.07 -17.65 9.72
C ALA A 398 -49.38 -17.05 9.18
N ARG A 399 -49.42 -16.61 7.93
CA ARG A 399 -50.68 -16.19 7.29
C ARG A 399 -51.53 -17.46 7.16
N PRO A 400 -52.61 -17.61 7.95
CA PRO A 400 -53.40 -18.83 7.93
C PRO A 400 -53.88 -19.01 6.50
N THR A 401 -53.53 -20.14 5.89
CA THR A 401 -54.25 -20.63 4.72
C THR A 401 -55.71 -20.67 5.14
N SER A 402 -56.45 -19.63 4.75
CA SER A 402 -57.91 -19.59 4.77
C SER A 402 -58.37 -20.69 3.82
N ARG A 403 -58.31 -21.92 4.33
CA ARG A 403 -58.84 -23.12 3.73
C ARG A 403 -60.32 -22.85 3.64
N GLY A 404 -60.78 -22.63 2.41
CA GLY A 404 -62.14 -22.20 2.09
C GLY A 404 -63.18 -22.90 2.94
N SER A 405 -63.77 -22.16 3.86
CA SER A 405 -65.21 -22.27 4.06
C SER A 405 -65.83 -21.57 2.86
N ASN A 406 -66.50 -22.33 2.02
CA ASN A 406 -67.45 -21.79 1.04
C ASN A 406 -68.45 -20.92 1.80
N ILE A 407 -68.22 -19.61 1.86
CA ILE A 407 -69.23 -18.66 2.25
C ILE A 407 -69.80 -18.14 0.94
N GLU A 408 -71.03 -18.56 0.74
CA GLU A 408 -71.97 -18.16 -0.28
C GLU A 408 -71.91 -16.65 -0.51
N PHE A 409 -71.70 -16.30 -1.77
CA PHE A 409 -71.54 -14.96 -2.28
C PHE A 409 -72.94 -14.38 -2.51
N ASP A 410 -73.55 -13.86 -1.46
CA ASP A 410 -74.71 -12.98 -1.57
C ASP A 410 -74.60 -11.91 -0.47
N ASP A 411 -74.86 -10.67 -0.86
CA ASP A 411 -74.77 -9.43 -0.08
C ASP A 411 -73.35 -8.96 0.27
N LEU A 412 -72.83 -8.01 -0.51
CA LEU A 412 -72.11 -6.82 -0.01
C LEU A 412 -71.81 -5.85 -1.17
N GLU A 413 -72.88 -5.27 -1.72
CA GLU A 413 -72.86 -4.06 -2.56
C GLU A 413 -73.09 -2.84 -1.65
N GLN A 414 -72.20 -2.57 -0.67
CA GLN A 414 -72.35 -1.38 0.19
C GLN A 414 -71.09 -0.94 0.95
N GLN A 415 -69.89 -1.00 0.34
CA GLN A 415 -68.68 -0.50 1.02
C GLN A 415 -67.68 0.20 0.09
N ASP A 416 -68.17 1.08 -0.79
CA ASP A 416 -67.34 1.88 -1.71
C ASP A 416 -67.34 3.39 -1.39
N GLN A 417 -67.69 3.79 -0.16
CA GLN A 417 -67.70 5.21 0.26
C GLN A 417 -66.64 5.59 1.31
N GLY A 418 -65.78 4.66 1.75
CA GLY A 418 -64.80 4.92 2.81
C GLY A 418 -63.35 5.16 2.37
N GLN A 419 -62.99 4.85 1.12
CA GLN A 419 -61.58 4.88 0.69
C GLN A 419 -61.09 6.26 0.23
N ASP A 420 -61.99 7.15 -0.21
CA ASP A 420 -61.62 8.50 -0.64
C ASP A 420 -61.28 9.44 0.53
N GLU A 421 -61.88 9.24 1.70
CA GLU A 421 -61.63 10.08 2.88
C GLU A 421 -60.22 9.84 3.45
N GLN A 422 -59.73 8.59 3.41
CA GLN A 422 -58.42 8.23 3.92
C GLN A 422 -57.28 8.63 2.97
N ALA A 423 -57.54 8.67 1.66
CA ALA A 423 -56.61 9.23 0.67
C ALA A 423 -56.45 10.76 0.83
N SER A 424 -57.51 11.47 1.25
CA SER A 424 -57.46 12.92 1.49
C SER A 424 -56.66 13.31 2.75
N LEU A 425 -56.77 12.52 3.82
CA LEU A 425 -56.02 12.71 5.08
C LEU A 425 -54.52 12.48 4.91
N ASN A 426 -54.11 11.48 4.13
CA ASN A 426 -52.70 11.22 3.86
C ASN A 426 -52.06 12.34 3.01
N ARG A 427 -52.81 12.93 2.08
CA ARG A 427 -52.35 14.06 1.26
C ARG A 427 -52.21 15.37 2.06
N ALA A 428 -52.99 15.54 3.13
CA ALA A 428 -52.87 16.66 4.07
C ALA A 428 -51.65 16.52 5.03
N HIS A 429 -51.18 15.30 5.28
CA HIS A 429 -50.02 15.07 6.15
C HIS A 429 -48.68 15.29 5.41
N GLU A 430 -48.61 14.97 4.11
CA GLU A 430 -47.42 15.25 3.27
C GLU A 430 -47.22 16.75 2.99
N SER A 431 -48.30 17.53 2.86
CA SER A 431 -48.21 18.98 2.63
C SER A 431 -47.71 19.75 3.87
N ARG A 432 -47.84 19.20 5.09
CA ARG A 432 -47.26 19.79 6.32
C ARG A 432 -45.78 19.46 6.54
N GLN A 433 -45.26 18.36 6.00
CA GLN A 433 -43.84 18.01 6.14
C GLN A 433 -42.91 18.72 5.13
N SER A 434 -43.46 19.32 4.08
CA SER A 434 -42.69 20.12 3.10
C SER A 434 -42.34 21.54 3.58
N SER A 435 -42.87 21.98 4.74
CA SER A 435 -42.69 23.35 5.26
C SER A 435 -41.54 23.54 6.26
N THR A 436 -40.80 22.50 6.63
CA THR A 436 -39.60 22.67 7.48
C THR A 436 -38.40 22.97 6.60
N GLY A 437 -38.18 24.26 6.38
CA GLY A 437 -37.08 24.80 5.57
C GLY A 437 -35.73 24.19 5.95
N LYS A 438 -35.03 23.65 4.95
CA LYS A 438 -33.63 23.26 5.07
C LYS A 438 -32.81 24.50 5.48
N PRO A 439 -31.98 24.42 6.54
CA PRO A 439 -31.11 25.53 6.89
C PRO A 439 -30.12 25.79 5.76
N ASN A 440 -30.01 27.06 5.40
CA ASN A 440 -29.19 27.58 4.32
C ASN A 440 -27.71 27.21 4.58
N GLN A 441 -27.06 26.55 3.61
CA GLN A 441 -25.66 26.11 3.69
C GLN A 441 -24.66 27.26 3.95
N GLY A 442 -25.09 28.51 3.82
CA GLY A 442 -24.30 29.70 4.18
C GLY A 442 -24.12 29.95 5.70
N GLN A 443 -24.93 29.37 6.58
CA GLN A 443 -24.80 29.60 8.04
C GLN A 443 -23.86 28.62 8.76
N ILE A 444 -23.51 27.49 8.12
CA ILE A 444 -22.59 26.50 8.72
C ILE A 444 -21.13 26.97 8.61
N LEU A 445 -20.78 27.74 7.58
CA LEU A 445 -19.43 28.29 7.41
C LEU A 445 -19.13 29.47 8.34
N ALA A 446 -20.14 30.20 8.82
CA ALA A 446 -19.96 31.29 9.78
C ALA A 446 -19.76 30.82 11.24
N ARG A 447 -20.08 29.56 11.57
CA ARG A 447 -19.83 29.00 12.92
C ARG A 447 -18.46 28.34 13.07
N ILE A 448 -17.78 27.99 11.98
CA ILE A 448 -16.45 27.40 12.02
C ILE A 448 -15.36 28.48 12.15
N SER A 449 -15.61 29.72 11.70
CA SER A 449 -14.64 30.83 11.87
C SER A 449 -14.57 31.39 13.30
N THR A 450 -15.56 31.11 14.16
CA THR A 450 -15.61 31.68 15.54
C THR A 450 -14.94 30.78 16.58
N ILE A 451 -14.50 29.57 16.23
CA ILE A 451 -13.83 28.64 17.16
C ILE A 451 -12.28 28.73 17.07
N SER A 452 -11.72 29.43 16.08
CA SER A 452 -10.26 29.61 15.96
C SER A 452 -9.69 30.88 16.63
N SER A 453 -10.45 31.61 17.46
CA SER A 453 -9.95 32.82 18.13
C SER A 453 -10.04 32.84 19.67
N LEU A 454 -10.21 31.71 20.34
CA LEU A 454 -10.03 31.62 21.79
C LEU A 454 -8.93 30.61 22.13
N GLY A 455 -7.73 31.11 22.37
CA GLY A 455 -6.59 30.29 22.77
C GLY A 455 -5.28 31.04 22.91
N THR A 456 -5.29 32.31 23.32
CA THR A 456 -4.11 33.01 23.85
C THR A 456 -4.54 33.84 25.04
N HIS A 457 -4.32 33.31 26.24
CA HIS A 457 -4.24 34.14 27.43
C HIS A 457 -3.26 33.54 28.44
N ASN A 458 -2.31 34.42 28.77
CA ASN A 458 -1.29 34.43 29.81
C ASN A 458 -1.57 33.60 31.07
N SER A 459 -0.51 32.94 31.54
CA SER A 459 -0.25 32.77 32.97
C SER A 459 1.19 33.20 33.25
N GLU A 460 1.32 34.46 33.67
CA GLU A 460 2.44 34.94 34.49
C GLU A 460 2.18 34.57 35.96
N ASP A 461 3.29 34.47 36.70
CA ASP A 461 3.44 34.63 38.15
C ASP A 461 2.99 33.52 39.11
N SER A 462 3.99 32.80 39.66
CA SER A 462 4.51 33.04 41.03
C SER A 462 5.12 31.75 41.61
N GLY A 463 6.42 31.75 41.93
CA GLY A 463 7.07 30.61 42.57
C GLY A 463 8.53 30.87 42.91
N SER A 464 8.75 31.80 43.84
CA SER A 464 10.03 32.10 44.48
C SER A 464 10.64 30.88 45.19
N GLY A 465 11.92 30.60 44.92
CA GLY A 465 12.76 29.69 45.69
C GLY A 465 14.23 30.01 45.51
N GLN A 466 14.82 30.70 46.49
CA GLN A 466 16.25 30.98 46.64
C GLN A 466 17.07 29.71 46.94
N GLY A 467 18.32 29.67 46.48
CA GLY A 467 19.38 28.75 46.94
C GLY A 467 20.44 28.50 45.85
N THR A 468 21.45 29.37 45.68
CA THR A 468 22.83 29.27 46.24
C THR A 468 23.75 28.27 45.53
N GLY A 469 24.87 28.79 44.96
CA GLY A 469 26.13 28.10 44.64
C GLY A 469 26.07 27.21 43.40
N ASP A 470 27.04 27.13 42.49
CA ASP A 470 28.43 27.58 42.49
C ASP A 470 28.90 27.78 41.04
N ALA A 471 29.84 28.71 40.90
CA ALA A 471 30.55 28.98 39.66
C ALA A 471 31.48 27.82 39.29
N ILE A 472 31.34 27.28 38.08
CA ILE A 472 32.43 26.54 37.41
C ILE A 472 32.72 27.22 36.08
N ASN A 473 33.90 27.82 36.10
CA ASN A 473 34.57 28.50 35.01
C ASN A 473 35.33 27.43 34.22
N THR A 474 34.94 27.14 32.98
CA THR A 474 35.71 26.28 32.08
C THR A 474 35.99 27.04 30.78
N SER A 475 37.12 27.73 30.80
CA SER A 475 37.84 28.24 29.63
C SER A 475 38.37 27.05 28.79
N MET A 476 37.94 26.95 27.53
CA MET A 476 38.59 26.10 26.53
C MET A 476 39.59 26.93 25.70
N PRO A 477 40.83 26.46 25.49
CA PRO A 477 41.74 27.05 24.52
C PRO A 477 41.46 26.48 23.11
N TYR A 478 41.35 27.38 22.13
CA TYR A 478 41.43 27.04 20.72
C TYR A 478 42.92 26.98 20.33
N ASP A 479 43.45 25.78 20.09
CA ASP A 479 44.71 25.60 19.37
C ASP A 479 44.43 25.60 17.86
N VAL A 480 45.04 26.56 17.18
CA VAL A 480 45.05 26.72 15.73
C VAL A 480 46.25 25.94 15.20
N GLU A 481 46.04 24.71 14.75
CA GLU A 481 47.04 23.96 13.98
C GLU A 481 46.95 24.32 12.49
N ALA A 482 48.05 24.89 11.99
CA ALA A 482 48.27 25.20 10.59
C ALA A 482 48.54 23.91 9.79
N SER A 483 47.59 23.55 8.91
CA SER A 483 47.80 22.49 7.92
C SER A 483 48.64 23.00 6.76
N THR A 484 49.85 22.46 6.64
CA THR A 484 50.77 22.69 5.52
C THR A 484 50.48 21.66 4.43
N GLN A 485 49.94 22.09 3.29
CA GLN A 485 49.78 21.26 2.09
C GLN A 485 51.13 21.08 1.38
N PRO A 486 51.52 19.86 0.95
CA PRO A 486 52.59 19.69 -0.01
C PRO A 486 52.06 19.82 -1.47
N GLN A 487 52.72 20.69 -2.23
CA GLN A 487 52.57 20.84 -3.68
C GLN A 487 52.85 19.52 -4.41
N GLN A 488 51.88 19.04 -5.19
CA GLN A 488 52.12 18.03 -6.21
C GLN A 488 52.78 18.68 -7.43
N GLN A 489 54.03 18.28 -7.67
CA GLN A 489 54.81 18.62 -8.84
C GLN A 489 54.41 17.70 -10.01
N GLN A 490 53.73 18.27 -11.01
CA GLN A 490 53.42 17.62 -12.28
C GLN A 490 54.70 17.51 -13.11
N GLN A 491 55.26 16.30 -13.23
CA GLN A 491 56.29 15.99 -14.23
C GLN A 491 55.64 15.42 -15.48
N HIS A 492 55.70 16.20 -16.56
CA HIS A 492 55.51 15.76 -17.93
C HIS A 492 56.62 14.77 -18.32
N HIS A 493 56.26 13.56 -18.74
CA HIS A 493 57.14 12.72 -19.54
C HIS A 493 56.57 12.57 -20.96
N HIS A 494 57.25 13.24 -21.90
CA HIS A 494 57.27 12.85 -23.30
C HIS A 494 58.23 11.66 -23.45
N ARG A 495 57.72 10.56 -23.99
CA ARG A 495 58.41 9.79 -25.03
C ARG A 495 57.43 8.94 -25.83
#